data_AF-A0A8T5XN08-F1
#
_entry.id   AF-A0A8T5XN08-F1
#
_cell.length_a   1.000
_cell.length_b   1.000
_cell.length_c   1.000
_cell.angle_alpha   90.00
_cell.angle_beta   90.00
_cell.angle_gamma   90.00
#
_symmetry.space_group_name_H-M   'P 1'
#
loop_
_entity.id
_entity.type
_entity.pdbx_description
1 polymer ?
#
loop_
_entity_poly.entity_id
_entity_poly.type
_entity_poly.pdbx_seq_one_letter_code
_entity_poly.pdbx_strand_id
1 'polypeptide(L)'
;MDIPVWQYILSIAVYTAILYVVHELSRKYLKGATVFFILAIFTFPLWLNNLDGWFRWGKTLIVLIPTCFTNLVRLSNRSKNEGWEFLRKEWPLYILYIVLSLNIIEASLKDLALGNYFNAISGFLLCITIPLPKKSWRISGSYGDLIADFPLMWCFLYTTWNACFVYAENPGYLASSICILLVPEIVSIIKGRSDLWLSARVYTLAFHLLIRATYDIFTPIMDSSAWANENVVSIWGIINIIVHISFAIWWFTKGSIKNNTKAKPKPI
;
A
#
# COMPACT_ATOMS: atom_id res chain seq x y z
N MET A 1 -29.15 1.01 0.73
CA MET A 1 -29.49 2.40 0.37
C MET A 1 -29.00 2.62 -1.05
N ASP A 2 -29.84 3.09 -1.97
CA ASP A 2 -29.38 3.38 -3.34
C ASP A 2 -28.69 4.75 -3.36
N ILE A 3 -27.38 4.74 -3.16
CA ILE A 3 -26.54 5.93 -3.30
C ILE A 3 -26.49 6.29 -4.79
N PRO A 4 -26.85 7.53 -5.20
CA PRO A 4 -26.83 7.90 -6.60
C PRO A 4 -25.41 7.99 -7.15
N VAL A 5 -25.22 7.67 -8.43
CA VAL A 5 -23.90 7.60 -9.09
C VAL A 5 -23.08 8.89 -8.93
N TRP A 6 -23.72 10.06 -9.01
CA TRP A 6 -23.03 11.34 -8.85
C TRP A 6 -22.41 11.50 -7.45
N GLN A 7 -23.02 10.92 -6.41
CA GLN A 7 -22.52 10.98 -5.05
C GLN A 7 -21.28 10.10 -4.89
N TYR A 8 -21.21 8.94 -5.55
CA TYR A 8 -19.97 8.16 -5.62
C TYR A 8 -18.85 8.93 -6.32
N ILE A 9 -19.13 9.52 -7.49
CA ILE A 9 -18.13 10.27 -8.26
C ILE A 9 -17.57 11.42 -7.41
N LEU A 10 -18.45 12.21 -6.81
CA LEU A 10 -18.05 13.35 -5.99
C LEU A 10 -17.27 12.91 -4.75
N SER A 11 -17.80 11.93 -4.01
CA SER A 11 -17.16 11.48 -2.77
C SER A 11 -15.80 10.85 -3.04
N ILE A 12 -15.66 10.00 -4.07
CA ILE A 12 -14.40 9.37 -4.46
C ILE A 12 -13.38 10.43 -4.88
N ALA A 13 -13.78 11.42 -5.69
CA ALA A 13 -12.91 12.50 -6.12
C ALA A 13 -12.41 13.33 -4.93
N VAL A 14 -13.33 13.75 -4.04
CA VAL A 14 -12.99 14.56 -2.85
C VAL A 14 -12.08 13.78 -1.91
N TYR A 15 -12.40 12.52 -1.61
CA TYR A 15 -11.62 11.73 -0.67
C TYR A 15 -10.23 11.37 -1.24
N THR A 16 -10.14 11.07 -2.54
CA THR A 16 -8.86 10.88 -3.24
C THR A 16 -8.00 12.15 -3.17
N ALA A 17 -8.60 13.33 -3.36
CA ALA A 17 -7.89 14.62 -3.23
C ALA A 17 -7.40 14.85 -1.79
N ILE A 18 -8.23 14.56 -0.77
CA ILE A 18 -7.83 14.64 0.64
C ILE A 18 -6.63 13.71 0.90
N LEU A 19 -6.69 12.46 0.46
CA LEU A 19 -5.61 11.49 0.64
C LEU A 19 -4.32 11.92 -0.06
N TYR A 20 -4.41 12.51 -1.26
CA TYR A 20 -3.26 13.07 -1.96
C TYR A 20 -2.63 14.23 -1.17
N VAL A 21 -3.46 15.13 -0.63
CA VAL A 21 -3.00 16.23 0.23
C VAL A 21 -2.35 15.69 1.51
N VAL A 22 -2.95 14.70 2.16
CA VAL A 22 -2.38 14.04 3.35
C VAL A 22 -1.01 13.44 3.04
N HIS A 23 -0.84 12.76 1.91
CA HIS A 23 0.45 12.26 1.47
C HIS A 23 1.46 13.41 1.28
N GLU A 24 1.09 14.47 0.56
CA GLU A 24 1.97 15.63 0.30
C GLU A 24 2.38 16.35 1.58
N LEU A 25 1.44 16.58 2.50
CA LEU A 25 1.71 17.19 3.80
C LEU A 25 2.62 16.30 4.64
N SER A 26 2.34 14.99 4.67
CA SER A 26 3.17 14.00 5.39
C SER A 26 4.60 13.93 4.83
N ARG A 27 4.75 14.17 3.53
CA ARG A 27 6.05 14.23 2.86
C ARG A 27 6.82 15.49 3.23
N LYS A 28 6.20 16.66 3.07
CA LYS A 28 6.83 17.97 3.27
C LYS A 28 7.11 18.27 4.75
N TYR A 29 6.10 18.09 5.59
CA TYR A 29 6.09 18.42 7.02
C TYR A 29 6.36 17.18 7.89
N LEU A 30 7.46 16.47 7.60
CA LEU A 30 7.80 15.19 8.22
C LEU A 30 7.71 15.18 9.75
N LYS A 31 8.22 16.21 10.46
CA LYS A 31 8.11 16.28 11.93
C LYS A 31 6.65 16.29 12.40
N GLY A 32 5.81 17.10 11.76
CA GLY A 32 4.37 17.17 12.05
C GLY A 32 3.68 15.84 11.76
N ALA A 33 4.03 15.19 10.65
CA ALA A 33 3.54 13.86 10.31
C ALA A 33 3.93 12.81 11.35
N THR A 34 5.18 12.83 11.84
CA THR A 34 5.65 11.94 12.91
C THR A 34 4.81 12.11 14.16
N VAL A 35 4.63 13.36 14.63
CA VAL A 35 3.83 13.65 15.82
C VAL A 35 2.37 13.22 15.61
N PHE A 36 1.78 13.56 14.47
CA PHE A 36 0.41 13.19 14.13
C PHE A 36 0.17 11.68 14.21
N PHE A 37 0.99 10.87 13.52
CA PHE A 37 0.80 9.41 13.51
C PHE A 37 1.13 8.75 14.86
N ILE A 38 2.06 9.31 15.65
CA ILE A 38 2.29 8.85 17.03
C ILE A 38 1.05 9.11 17.88
N LEU A 39 0.51 10.34 17.84
CA LEU A 39 -0.72 10.69 18.56
C LEU A 39 -1.91 9.85 18.07
N ALA A 40 -1.98 9.52 16.78
CA ALA A 40 -3.02 8.68 16.22
C ALA A 40 -3.09 7.30 16.91
N ILE A 41 -1.96 6.68 17.26
CA ILE A 41 -1.95 5.41 18.00
C ILE A 41 -2.64 5.55 19.37
N PHE A 42 -2.46 6.69 20.03
CA PHE A 42 -3.11 6.97 21.33
C PHE A 42 -4.60 7.30 21.23
N THR A 43 -5.17 7.38 20.03
CA THR A 43 -6.62 7.50 19.85
C THR A 43 -7.37 6.18 20.00
N PHE A 44 -6.69 5.10 20.40
CA PHE A 44 -7.29 3.78 20.62
C PHE A 44 -8.56 3.75 21.49
N PRO A 45 -8.80 4.64 22.47
CA PRO A 45 -10.08 4.65 23.18
C PRO A 45 -11.28 4.94 22.27
N LEU A 46 -11.08 5.72 21.20
CA LEU A 46 -12.11 6.01 20.20
C LEU A 46 -12.40 4.81 19.28
N TRP A 47 -11.49 3.83 19.23
CA TRP A 47 -11.60 2.69 18.32
C TRP A 47 -12.53 1.60 18.84
N LEU A 48 -12.79 1.57 20.15
CA LEU A 48 -13.61 0.56 20.81
C LEU A 48 -15.01 0.44 20.22
N ASN A 49 -15.56 1.52 19.65
CA ASN A 49 -16.91 1.57 19.10
C ASN A 49 -16.99 1.20 17.61
N ASN A 50 -15.86 1.14 16.89
CA ASN A 50 -15.85 0.92 15.44
C ASN A 50 -15.03 -0.33 15.03
N LEU A 51 -14.08 -0.75 15.86
CA LEU A 51 -13.23 -1.92 15.59
C LEU A 51 -13.75 -3.15 16.34
N ASP A 52 -14.57 -3.94 15.67
CA ASP A 52 -14.98 -5.26 16.15
C ASP A 52 -13.94 -6.34 15.85
N GLY A 53 -13.49 -7.00 16.91
CA GLY A 53 -12.63 -8.18 16.85
C GLY A 53 -11.13 -7.92 16.72
N TRP A 54 -10.34 -8.84 17.30
CA TRP A 54 -8.87 -8.78 17.35
C TRP A 54 -8.21 -8.61 15.98
N PHE A 55 -8.83 -9.10 14.91
CA PHE A 55 -8.32 -8.97 13.55
C PHE A 55 -8.26 -7.52 13.07
N ARG A 56 -9.35 -6.74 13.25
CA ARG A 56 -9.39 -5.33 12.81
C ARG A 56 -8.47 -4.45 13.67
N TRP A 57 -8.38 -4.76 14.96
CA TRP A 57 -7.41 -4.17 15.88
C TRP A 57 -5.98 -4.41 15.43
N GLY A 58 -5.62 -5.68 15.21
CA GLY A 58 -4.31 -6.09 14.73
C GLY A 58 -3.95 -5.40 13.42
N LYS A 59 -4.88 -5.36 12.44
CA LYS A 59 -4.67 -4.69 11.16
C LYS A 59 -4.35 -3.21 11.31
N THR A 60 -5.12 -2.50 12.14
CA THR A 60 -4.94 -1.06 12.36
C THR A 60 -3.56 -0.77 12.96
N LEU A 61 -3.16 -1.53 13.98
CA LEU A 61 -1.84 -1.40 14.61
C LEU A 61 -0.69 -1.78 13.67
N ILE A 62 -0.83 -2.88 12.91
CA ILE A 62 0.15 -3.34 11.91
C ILE A 62 0.36 -2.34 10.78
N VAL A 63 -0.55 -1.37 10.57
CA VAL A 63 -0.35 -0.28 9.62
C VAL A 63 0.16 0.99 10.29
N LEU A 64 -0.42 1.40 11.42
CA LEU A 64 -0.03 2.64 12.10
C LEU A 64 1.40 2.57 12.66
N ILE A 65 1.79 1.45 13.28
CA ILE A 65 3.11 1.29 13.89
C ILE A 65 4.22 1.37 12.81
N PRO A 66 4.17 0.63 11.69
CA PRO A 66 5.15 0.78 10.62
C PRO A 66 5.14 2.16 9.96
N THR A 67 4.01 2.88 9.98
CA THR A 67 3.94 4.27 9.50
C THR A 67 4.74 5.20 10.41
N CYS A 68 4.57 5.09 11.73
CA CYS A 68 5.40 5.79 12.71
C CYS A 68 6.88 5.44 12.56
N PHE A 69 7.20 4.14 12.42
CA PHE A 69 8.56 3.68 12.19
C PHE A 69 9.16 4.28 10.91
N THR A 70 8.42 4.28 9.80
CA THR A 70 8.83 4.90 8.54
C THR A 70 9.15 6.38 8.75
N ASN A 71 8.30 7.11 9.48
CA ASN A 71 8.53 8.52 9.78
C ASN A 71 9.82 8.75 10.60
N LEU A 72 10.09 7.91 11.60
CA LEU A 72 11.32 7.99 12.40
C LEU A 72 12.57 7.70 11.56
N VAL A 73 12.52 6.70 10.69
CA VAL A 73 13.60 6.36 9.75
C VAL A 73 13.86 7.52 8.78
N ARG A 74 12.81 8.09 8.19
CA ARG A 74 12.89 9.28 7.32
C ARG A 74 13.49 10.47 8.07
N LEU A 75 13.07 10.71 9.31
CA LEU A 75 13.52 11.83 10.13
C LEU A 75 15.01 11.71 10.45
N SER A 76 15.45 10.52 10.88
CA SER A 76 16.87 10.22 11.14
C SER A 76 17.75 10.52 9.93
N ASN A 77 17.32 10.09 8.75
CA ASN A 77 18.07 10.29 7.51
C ASN A 77 18.07 11.76 7.04
N ARG A 78 16.98 12.50 7.28
CA ARG A 78 16.85 13.91 6.88
C ARG A 78 17.61 14.86 7.80
N SER A 79 17.45 14.73 9.12
CA SER A 79 18.03 15.67 10.08
C SER A 79 19.45 15.29 10.52
N LYS A 80 19.85 14.03 10.31
CA LYS A 80 21.15 13.47 10.70
C LYS A 80 21.51 13.69 12.18
N ASN A 81 20.50 13.74 13.05
CA ASN A 81 20.70 13.92 14.49
C ASN A 81 21.60 12.83 15.07
N GLU A 82 22.44 13.21 16.02
CA GLU A 82 23.26 12.28 16.79
C GLU A 82 22.38 11.30 17.59
N GLY A 83 22.86 10.06 17.77
CA GLY A 83 22.15 8.98 18.46
C GLY A 83 21.14 8.18 17.62
N TRP A 84 20.76 8.66 16.43
CA TRP A 84 19.76 7.99 15.57
C TRP A 84 20.41 7.19 14.42
N GLU A 85 21.72 7.01 14.48
CA GLU A 85 22.53 6.45 13.39
C GLU A 85 22.16 5.02 13.03
N PHE A 86 21.72 4.26 14.03
CA PHE A 86 21.25 2.90 13.87
C PHE A 86 20.06 2.81 12.89
N LEU A 87 19.16 3.80 12.87
CA LEU A 87 18.02 3.89 11.95
C LEU A 87 18.40 4.29 10.52
N ARG A 88 19.67 4.67 10.28
CA ARG A 88 20.19 5.01 8.94
C ARG A 88 20.84 3.81 8.24
N LYS A 89 20.93 2.66 8.91
CA LYS A 89 21.44 1.40 8.34
C LYS A 89 20.40 0.78 7.40
N GLU A 90 20.73 -0.35 6.75
CA GLU A 90 19.83 -1.01 5.80
C GLU A 90 18.68 -1.80 6.45
N TRP A 91 18.83 -2.28 7.69
CA TRP A 91 17.82 -3.13 8.36
C TRP A 91 16.40 -2.53 8.42
N PRO A 92 16.17 -1.21 8.60
CA PRO A 92 14.83 -0.65 8.59
C PRO A 92 14.12 -0.89 7.26
N LEU A 93 14.85 -0.84 6.14
CA LEU A 93 14.29 -1.09 4.81
C LEU A 93 13.84 -2.55 4.67
N TYR A 94 14.55 -3.50 5.28
CA TYR A 94 14.12 -4.91 5.33
C TYR A 94 12.88 -5.11 6.19
N ILE A 95 12.73 -4.38 7.29
CA ILE A 95 11.48 -4.42 8.07
C ILE A 95 10.32 -3.90 7.24
N LEU A 96 10.47 -2.76 6.55
CA LEU A 96 9.42 -2.22 5.70
C LEU A 96 9.05 -3.18 4.55
N TYR A 97 10.04 -3.88 4.00
CA TYR A 97 9.82 -4.94 3.02
C TYR A 97 9.03 -6.11 3.60
N ILE A 98 9.35 -6.56 4.82
CA ILE A 98 8.61 -7.64 5.50
C ILE A 98 7.17 -7.19 5.78
N VAL A 99 6.96 -5.96 6.26
CA VAL A 99 5.62 -5.42 6.51
C VAL A 99 4.78 -5.39 5.23
N LEU A 100 5.33 -4.90 4.11
CA LEU A 100 4.64 -4.92 2.82
C LEU A 100 4.29 -6.35 2.39
N SER A 101 5.25 -7.27 2.53
CA SER A 101 5.06 -8.68 2.16
C SER A 101 3.98 -9.34 3.01
N LEU A 102 4.01 -9.13 4.33
CA LEU A 102 3.00 -9.64 5.25
C LEU A 102 1.62 -9.08 4.95
N ASN A 103 1.51 -7.79 4.60
CA ASN A 103 0.25 -7.18 4.20
C ASN A 103 -0.36 -7.85 2.96
N ILE A 104 0.47 -8.21 1.99
CA ILE A 104 0.04 -8.92 0.78
C ILE A 104 -0.31 -10.37 1.10
N ILE A 105 0.53 -11.07 1.86
CA ILE A 105 0.32 -12.47 2.25
C ILE A 105 -0.97 -12.63 3.05
N GLU A 106 -1.21 -11.77 4.04
CA GLU A 106 -2.41 -11.79 4.87
C GLU A 106 -3.69 -11.71 4.02
N ALA A 107 -3.76 -10.75 3.11
CA ALA A 107 -4.89 -10.62 2.19
C ALA A 107 -4.99 -11.80 1.20
N SER A 108 -3.86 -12.34 0.72
CA SER A 108 -3.84 -13.50 -0.17
C SER A 108 -4.36 -14.77 0.54
N LEU A 109 -4.00 -14.98 1.80
CA LEU A 109 -4.51 -16.07 2.63
C LEU A 109 -6.01 -15.89 2.90
N LYS A 110 -6.46 -14.65 3.08
CA LYS A 110 -7.88 -14.34 3.23
C LYS A 110 -8.66 -14.61 1.93
N ASP A 111 -8.11 -14.25 0.76
CA ASP A 111 -8.67 -14.64 -0.54
C ASP A 111 -8.80 -16.16 -0.68
N LEU A 112 -7.78 -16.93 -0.25
CA LEU A 112 -7.87 -18.41 -0.24
C LEU A 112 -9.02 -18.90 0.65
N ALA A 113 -9.17 -18.32 1.84
CA ALA A 113 -10.24 -18.68 2.76
C ALA A 113 -11.64 -18.33 2.23
N LEU A 114 -11.73 -17.32 1.35
CA LEU A 114 -12.97 -16.91 0.68
C LEU A 114 -13.21 -17.68 -0.64
N GLY A 115 -12.32 -18.61 -1.03
CA GLY A 115 -12.43 -19.37 -2.28
C GLY A 115 -11.95 -18.61 -3.54
N ASN A 116 -11.37 -17.43 -3.38
CA ASN A 116 -10.85 -16.60 -4.49
C ASN A 116 -9.42 -17.02 -4.89
N TYR A 117 -9.27 -18.26 -5.35
CA TYR A 117 -7.97 -18.89 -5.57
C TYR A 117 -7.10 -18.14 -6.59
N PHE A 118 -7.67 -17.66 -7.69
CA PHE A 118 -6.90 -16.97 -8.73
C PHE A 118 -6.33 -15.63 -8.25
N ASN A 119 -7.10 -14.87 -7.46
CA ASN A 119 -6.60 -13.62 -6.89
C ASN A 119 -5.57 -13.88 -5.78
N ALA A 120 -5.75 -14.92 -4.96
CA ALA A 120 -4.77 -15.32 -3.97
C ALA A 120 -3.40 -15.65 -4.60
N ILE A 121 -3.38 -16.44 -5.68
CA ILE A 121 -2.14 -16.77 -6.39
C ILE A 121 -1.50 -15.49 -6.95
N SER A 122 -2.30 -14.56 -7.48
CA SER A 122 -1.82 -13.26 -7.96
C SER A 122 -1.10 -12.48 -6.85
N GLY A 123 -1.63 -12.50 -5.62
CA GLY A 123 -0.99 -11.89 -4.45
C GLY A 123 0.33 -12.55 -4.07
N PHE A 124 0.43 -13.88 -4.11
CA PHE A 124 1.71 -14.56 -3.92
C PHE A 124 2.73 -14.23 -5.01
N LEU A 125 2.29 -14.10 -6.27
CA LEU A 125 3.15 -13.64 -7.37
C LEU A 125 3.64 -12.20 -7.16
N LEU A 126 2.82 -11.32 -6.59
CA LEU A 126 3.26 -9.97 -6.20
C LEU A 126 4.39 -10.04 -5.16
N CYS A 127 4.24 -10.87 -4.12
CA CYS A 127 5.26 -11.05 -3.09
C CYS A 127 6.62 -11.48 -3.63
N ILE A 128 6.66 -12.47 -4.53
CA ILE A 128 7.93 -12.95 -5.10
C ILE A 128 8.56 -11.98 -6.10
N THR A 129 7.77 -11.03 -6.63
CA THR A 129 8.23 -10.01 -7.58
C THR A 129 8.53 -8.65 -6.93
N ILE A 130 8.48 -8.54 -5.60
CA ILE A 130 8.92 -7.34 -4.88
C ILE A 130 10.43 -7.12 -5.12
N PRO A 131 10.88 -5.93 -5.56
CA PRO A 131 12.30 -5.62 -5.64
C PRO A 131 12.96 -5.68 -4.27
N LEU A 132 14.11 -6.36 -4.17
CA LEU A 132 14.81 -6.52 -2.88
C LEU A 132 15.36 -5.20 -2.34
N PRO A 133 15.34 -4.99 -1.00
CA PRO A 133 15.77 -3.73 -0.37
C PRO A 133 17.20 -3.31 -0.69
N LYS A 134 18.15 -4.25 -0.65
CA LYS A 134 19.60 -4.01 -0.80
C LYS A 134 20.00 -3.14 -1.99
N LYS A 135 19.24 -3.19 -3.08
CA LYS A 135 19.58 -2.50 -4.35
C LYS A 135 18.55 -1.47 -4.78
N SER A 136 17.31 -1.59 -4.32
CA SER A 136 16.18 -0.90 -4.94
C SER A 136 15.44 0.00 -3.95
N TRP A 137 15.81 -0.03 -2.67
CA TRP A 137 15.15 0.73 -1.62
C TRP A 137 16.16 1.67 -0.96
N ARG A 138 15.75 2.91 -0.68
CA ARG A 138 16.60 3.93 -0.05
C ARG A 138 15.76 5.04 0.57
N ILE A 139 16.33 5.77 1.52
CA ILE A 139 15.79 7.06 1.94
C ILE A 139 16.56 8.16 1.19
N SER A 140 15.87 9.00 0.43
CA SER A 140 16.53 10.03 -0.39
C SER A 140 15.62 11.22 -0.73
N GLY A 141 16.19 12.21 -1.41
CA GLY A 141 15.50 13.46 -1.77
C GLY A 141 15.46 14.50 -0.65
N SER A 142 15.05 15.72 -1.01
CA SER A 142 15.01 16.88 -0.10
C SER A 142 14.07 16.71 1.09
N TYR A 143 13.06 15.84 0.94
CA TYR A 143 12.09 15.52 1.99
C TYR A 143 12.44 14.24 2.77
N GLY A 144 13.52 13.54 2.43
CA GLY A 144 13.89 12.26 3.04
C GLY A 144 12.84 11.19 2.75
N ASP A 145 12.46 11.03 1.49
CA ASP A 145 11.41 10.13 1.03
C ASP A 145 11.85 8.67 1.08
N LEU A 146 10.90 7.78 1.41
CA LEU A 146 11.08 6.35 1.21
C LEU A 146 10.91 6.06 -0.28
N ILE A 147 12.02 5.71 -0.92
CA ILE A 147 12.07 5.39 -2.33
C ILE A 147 12.24 3.88 -2.48
N ALA A 148 11.37 3.25 -3.25
CA ALA A 148 11.45 1.84 -3.61
C ALA A 148 11.18 1.71 -5.11
N ASP A 149 12.18 1.27 -5.89
CA ASP A 149 12.17 1.28 -7.35
C ASP A 149 11.24 0.19 -7.95
N PHE A 150 9.94 0.33 -7.71
CA PHE A 150 8.90 -0.53 -8.27
C PHE A 150 8.69 -0.22 -9.75
N PRO A 151 8.63 -1.25 -10.64
CA PRO A 151 8.11 -1.07 -11.98
C PRO A 151 6.67 -0.58 -11.93
N LEU A 152 6.30 0.34 -12.81
CA LEU A 152 4.91 0.83 -12.90
C LEU A 152 3.89 -0.31 -13.05
N MET A 153 4.23 -1.35 -13.83
CA MET A 153 3.39 -2.53 -13.98
C MET A 153 3.18 -3.26 -12.64
N TRP A 154 4.18 -3.32 -11.75
CA TRP A 154 4.00 -3.93 -10.43
C TRP A 154 3.02 -3.12 -9.57
N CYS A 155 3.10 -1.78 -9.61
CA CYS A 155 2.16 -0.89 -8.92
C CYS A 155 0.72 -1.08 -9.40
N PHE A 156 0.53 -1.17 -10.72
CA PHE A 156 -0.76 -1.43 -11.33
C PHE A 156 -1.32 -2.80 -10.91
N LEU A 157 -0.48 -3.85 -10.99
CA LEU A 157 -0.84 -5.22 -10.60
C LEU A 157 -1.24 -5.30 -9.12
N TYR A 158 -0.50 -4.64 -8.22
CA TYR A 158 -0.88 -4.51 -6.83
C TYR A 158 -2.26 -3.85 -6.69
N THR A 159 -2.50 -2.76 -7.41
CA THR A 159 -3.76 -2.00 -7.34
C THR A 159 -4.96 -2.86 -7.74
N THR A 160 -4.90 -3.53 -8.88
CA THR A 160 -5.99 -4.41 -9.35
C THR A 160 -6.19 -5.64 -8.45
N TRP A 161 -5.10 -6.24 -7.96
CA TRP A 161 -5.16 -7.36 -7.03
C TRP A 161 -5.82 -6.96 -5.69
N ASN A 162 -5.41 -5.82 -5.12
CA ASN A 162 -5.93 -5.35 -3.84
C ASN A 162 -7.39 -4.90 -3.95
N ALA A 163 -7.78 -4.28 -5.06
CA ALA A 163 -9.17 -3.93 -5.32
C ALA A 163 -10.07 -5.17 -5.44
N CYS A 164 -9.62 -6.21 -6.16
CA CYS A 164 -10.33 -7.48 -6.26
C CYS A 164 -10.47 -8.16 -4.89
N PHE A 165 -9.42 -8.16 -4.07
CA PHE A 165 -9.46 -8.66 -2.69
C PHE A 165 -10.51 -7.94 -1.85
N VAL A 166 -10.51 -6.60 -1.83
CA VAL A 166 -11.49 -5.84 -1.04
C VAL A 166 -12.91 -6.07 -1.53
N TYR A 167 -13.09 -6.12 -2.86
CA TYR A 167 -14.39 -6.39 -3.45
C TYR A 167 -14.97 -7.76 -3.04
N ALA A 168 -14.11 -8.77 -2.91
CA ALA A 168 -14.48 -10.10 -2.43
C ALA A 168 -14.69 -10.15 -0.91
N GLU A 169 -13.81 -9.54 -0.11
CA GLU A 169 -13.86 -9.59 1.36
C GLU A 169 -15.01 -8.75 1.93
N ASN A 170 -15.13 -7.51 1.44
CA ASN A 170 -16.12 -6.57 1.95
C ASN A 170 -16.51 -5.55 0.86
N PRO A 171 -17.45 -5.91 -0.02
CA PRO A 171 -17.84 -5.09 -1.16
C PRO A 171 -18.35 -3.70 -0.76
N GLY A 172 -18.90 -3.54 0.45
CA GLY A 172 -19.34 -2.25 0.98
C GLY A 172 -18.26 -1.18 1.06
N TYR A 173 -16.99 -1.57 1.21
CA TYR A 173 -15.86 -0.63 1.31
C TYR A 173 -15.04 -0.50 0.03
N LEU A 174 -15.43 -1.13 -1.08
CA LEU A 174 -14.68 -1.05 -2.33
C LEU A 174 -14.50 0.40 -2.79
N ALA A 175 -15.55 1.22 -2.83
CA ALA A 175 -15.48 2.61 -3.30
C ALA A 175 -14.44 3.45 -2.53
N SER A 176 -14.46 3.35 -1.18
CA SER A 176 -13.47 4.04 -0.34
C SER A 176 -12.05 3.45 -0.48
N SER A 177 -11.95 2.15 -0.73
CA SER A 177 -10.67 1.45 -0.91
C SER A 177 -10.02 1.76 -2.26
N ILE A 178 -10.80 2.02 -3.30
CA ILE A 178 -10.29 2.52 -4.57
C ILE A 178 -9.55 3.84 -4.35
N CYS A 179 -10.03 4.74 -3.49
CA CYS A 179 -9.37 6.02 -3.22
C CYS A 179 -7.95 5.85 -2.66
N ILE A 180 -7.73 4.92 -1.73
CA ILE A 180 -6.41 4.67 -1.14
C ILE A 180 -5.44 3.97 -2.09
N LEU A 181 -5.94 3.32 -3.14
CA LEU A 181 -5.15 2.66 -4.18
C LEU A 181 -4.85 3.62 -5.34
N LEU A 182 -5.81 4.49 -5.69
CA LEU A 182 -5.65 5.50 -6.73
C LEU A 182 -4.57 6.51 -6.40
N VAL A 183 -4.47 7.01 -5.17
CA VAL A 183 -3.48 8.04 -4.84
C VAL A 183 -2.03 7.59 -5.10
N PRO A 184 -1.57 6.41 -4.61
CA PRO A 184 -0.26 5.88 -5.00
C PRO A 184 -0.06 5.76 -6.52
N GLU A 185 -1.08 5.31 -7.24
CA GLU A 185 -1.02 5.15 -8.70
C GLU A 185 -0.94 6.49 -9.43
N ILE A 186 -1.75 7.47 -9.02
CA ILE A 186 -1.72 8.86 -9.50
C ILE A 186 -0.34 9.47 -9.26
N VAL A 187 0.25 9.26 -8.08
CA VAL A 187 1.62 9.71 -7.78
C VAL A 187 2.63 9.08 -8.73
N SER A 188 2.51 7.78 -9.00
CA SER A 188 3.38 7.07 -9.96
C SER A 188 3.28 7.63 -11.37
N ILE A 189 2.05 7.85 -11.86
CA ILE A 189 1.78 8.26 -13.24
C ILE A 189 2.07 9.75 -13.46
N ILE A 190 1.45 10.64 -12.67
CA ILE A 190 1.54 12.09 -12.90
C ILE A 190 2.95 12.62 -12.69
N LYS A 191 3.67 12.09 -11.69
CA LYS A 191 5.05 12.54 -11.42
C LYS A 191 6.10 11.70 -12.14
N GLY A 192 5.70 10.65 -12.87
CA GLY A 192 6.63 9.67 -13.43
C GLY A 192 7.53 9.03 -12.37
N ARG A 193 7.05 8.96 -11.12
CA ARG A 193 7.81 8.58 -9.92
C ARG A 193 7.15 7.38 -9.24
N SER A 194 7.16 6.23 -9.92
CA SER A 194 6.69 4.97 -9.33
C SER A 194 7.52 4.55 -8.11
N ASP A 195 8.70 5.14 -7.97
CA ASP A 195 9.60 4.97 -6.84
C ASP A 195 9.04 5.55 -5.52
N LEU A 196 8.08 6.49 -5.60
CA LEU A 196 7.33 7.03 -4.45
C LEU A 196 6.08 6.24 -4.08
N TRP A 197 5.68 5.26 -4.89
CA TRP A 197 4.41 4.56 -4.73
C TRP A 197 4.24 4.01 -3.30
N LEU A 198 5.30 3.39 -2.75
CA LEU A 198 5.26 2.83 -1.40
C LEU A 198 5.08 3.90 -0.33
N SER A 199 5.76 5.04 -0.47
CA SER A 199 5.59 6.16 0.47
C SER A 199 4.16 6.70 0.44
N ALA A 200 3.56 6.84 -0.74
CA ALA A 200 2.15 7.23 -0.86
C ALA A 200 1.24 6.19 -0.19
N ARG A 201 1.47 4.90 -0.46
CA ARG A 201 0.66 3.81 0.08
C ARG A 201 0.69 3.74 1.60
N VAL A 202 1.86 3.92 2.22
CA VAL A 202 2.00 3.94 3.68
C VAL A 202 1.08 5.00 4.30
N TYR A 203 1.10 6.24 3.79
CA TYR A 203 0.30 7.31 4.37
C TYR A 203 -1.19 7.20 4.06
N THR A 204 -1.57 6.82 2.84
CA THR A 204 -2.98 6.74 2.47
C THR A 204 -3.68 5.60 3.19
N LEU A 205 -3.04 4.43 3.31
CA LEU A 205 -3.58 3.30 4.05
C LEU A 205 -3.69 3.62 5.55
N ALA A 206 -2.63 4.20 6.15
CA ALA A 206 -2.62 4.54 7.57
C ALA A 206 -3.70 5.56 7.93
N PHE A 207 -3.82 6.63 7.14
CA PHE A 207 -4.83 7.66 7.38
C PHE A 207 -6.25 7.13 7.19
N HIS A 208 -6.48 6.30 6.16
CA HIS A 208 -7.79 5.69 5.93
C HIS A 208 -8.20 4.73 7.04
N LEU A 209 -7.29 3.86 7.49
CA LEU A 209 -7.59 2.97 8.61
C LEU A 209 -7.79 3.73 9.92
N LEU A 210 -7.06 4.82 10.14
CA LEU A 210 -7.27 5.70 11.30
C LEU A 210 -8.69 6.28 11.29
N ILE A 211 -9.15 6.82 10.15
CA ILE A 211 -10.52 7.32 10.03
C ILE A 211 -11.52 6.20 10.32
N ARG A 212 -11.38 5.04 9.68
CA ARG A 212 -12.30 3.91 9.90
C ARG A 212 -12.32 3.43 11.35
N ALA A 213 -11.19 3.50 12.03
CA ALA A 213 -11.09 3.14 13.44
C ALA A 213 -11.77 4.18 14.34
N THR A 214 -11.71 5.47 14.01
CA THR A 214 -12.30 6.53 14.85
C THR A 214 -13.77 6.78 14.56
N TYR A 215 -14.18 6.76 13.29
CA TYR A 215 -15.55 7.00 12.86
C TYR A 215 -15.80 6.52 11.42
N ASP A 216 -16.90 5.78 11.20
CA ASP A 216 -17.27 5.35 9.84
C ASP A 216 -17.95 6.47 9.04
N ILE A 217 -17.14 7.28 8.35
CA ILE A 217 -17.63 8.25 7.38
C ILE A 217 -17.97 7.63 6.02
N PHE A 218 -17.60 6.37 5.74
CA PHE A 218 -17.63 5.82 4.38
C PHE A 218 -18.97 5.17 4.06
N THR A 219 -19.48 4.31 4.95
CA THR A 219 -20.75 3.60 4.72
C THR A 219 -21.91 4.55 4.36
N PRO A 220 -22.07 5.72 4.99
CA PRO A 220 -23.18 6.63 4.62
C PRO A 220 -23.10 7.26 3.22
N ILE A 221 -21.91 7.36 2.61
CA ILE A 221 -21.69 8.14 1.37
C ILE A 221 -21.03 7.34 0.23
N MET A 222 -20.49 6.17 0.53
CA MET A 222 -19.67 5.35 -0.36
C MET A 222 -19.96 3.84 -0.18
N ASP A 223 -21.07 3.44 0.44
CA ASP A 223 -21.40 2.01 0.59
C ASP A 223 -21.63 1.33 -0.77
N SER A 224 -20.62 0.61 -1.24
CA SER A 224 -20.64 -0.11 -2.51
C SER A 224 -21.20 -1.53 -2.41
N SER A 225 -21.95 -1.87 -1.35
CA SER A 225 -22.52 -3.22 -1.17
C SER A 225 -23.42 -3.64 -2.33
N ALA A 226 -24.12 -2.68 -2.95
CA ALA A 226 -24.97 -2.91 -4.12
C ALA A 226 -24.18 -3.36 -5.37
N TRP A 227 -22.86 -3.17 -5.41
CA TRP A 227 -22.03 -3.62 -6.53
C TRP A 227 -21.71 -5.10 -6.45
N ALA A 228 -21.85 -5.73 -5.27
CA ALA A 228 -21.39 -7.09 -5.00
C ALA A 228 -21.90 -8.10 -6.02
N ASN A 229 -20.97 -8.81 -6.67
CA ASN A 229 -21.28 -9.83 -7.67
C ASN A 229 -20.15 -10.87 -7.71
N GLU A 230 -20.47 -12.12 -7.41
CA GLU A 230 -19.50 -13.23 -7.35
C GLU A 230 -18.88 -13.56 -8.71
N ASN A 231 -19.64 -13.41 -9.81
CA ASN A 231 -19.11 -13.61 -11.16
C ASN A 231 -18.03 -12.58 -11.48
N VAL A 232 -18.22 -11.34 -11.02
CA VAL A 232 -17.21 -10.28 -11.18
C VAL A 232 -15.93 -10.62 -10.40
N VAL A 233 -16.04 -11.12 -9.16
CA VAL A 233 -14.87 -11.57 -8.37
C VAL A 233 -14.08 -12.63 -9.14
N SER A 234 -14.78 -13.64 -9.67
CA SER A 234 -14.15 -14.77 -10.35
C SER A 234 -13.49 -14.36 -11.67
N ILE A 235 -14.18 -13.58 -12.50
CA ILE A 235 -13.63 -13.08 -13.77
C ILE A 235 -12.43 -12.16 -13.52
N TRP A 236 -12.54 -11.26 -12.53
CA TRP A 236 -11.44 -10.36 -12.17
C TRP A 236 -10.23 -11.14 -11.65
N GLY A 237 -10.44 -12.15 -10.80
CA GLY A 237 -9.38 -13.06 -10.36
C GLY A 237 -8.66 -13.74 -11.52
N ILE A 238 -9.39 -14.24 -12.51
CA ILE A 238 -8.83 -14.87 -13.73
C ILE A 238 -8.00 -13.87 -14.55
N ILE A 239 -8.52 -12.66 -14.75
CA ILE A 239 -7.77 -11.60 -15.46
C ILE A 239 -6.49 -11.27 -14.69
N ASN A 240 -6.58 -11.10 -13.37
CA ASN A 240 -5.43 -10.81 -12.52
C ASN A 240 -4.35 -11.88 -12.69
N ILE A 241 -4.69 -13.17 -12.56
CA ILE A 241 -3.67 -14.23 -12.62
C ILE A 241 -2.96 -14.29 -13.97
N ILE A 242 -3.68 -14.08 -15.09
CA ILE A 242 -3.08 -14.08 -16.43
C ILE A 242 -2.02 -12.98 -16.57
N VAL A 243 -2.35 -11.75 -16.14
CA VAL A 243 -1.43 -10.61 -16.25
C VAL A 243 -0.28 -10.75 -15.23
N HIS A 244 -0.54 -11.26 -14.03
CA HIS A 244 0.49 -11.49 -13.01
C HIS A 244 1.50 -12.56 -13.43
N ILE A 245 1.06 -13.68 -14.00
CA ILE A 245 1.95 -14.73 -14.54
C ILE A 245 2.84 -14.13 -15.64
N SER A 246 2.23 -13.41 -16.58
CA SER A 246 2.94 -12.76 -17.69
C SER A 246 4.02 -11.81 -17.18
N PHE A 247 3.69 -11.00 -16.16
CA PHE A 247 4.64 -10.10 -15.53
C PHE A 247 5.73 -10.84 -14.74
N ALA A 248 5.40 -11.91 -14.01
CA ALA A 248 6.37 -12.70 -13.27
C ALA A 248 7.41 -13.34 -14.20
N ILE A 249 6.98 -13.90 -15.34
CA ILE A 249 7.88 -14.43 -16.38
C ILE A 249 8.81 -13.33 -16.88
N TRP A 250 8.27 -12.15 -17.21
CA TRP A 250 9.07 -11.00 -17.63
C TRP A 250 10.07 -10.53 -16.55
N TRP A 251 9.65 -10.51 -15.29
CA TRP A 251 10.46 -10.08 -14.15
C TRP A 251 11.69 -10.96 -13.97
N PHE A 252 11.50 -12.28 -13.96
CA PHE A 252 12.61 -13.23 -13.77
C PHE A 252 13.51 -13.35 -15.01
N THR A 253 12.96 -13.26 -16.23
CA THR A 253 13.78 -13.26 -17.45
C THR A 253 14.65 -12.00 -17.56
N LYS A 254 14.10 -10.81 -17.29
CA LYS A 254 14.87 -9.56 -17.27
C LYS A 254 15.90 -9.53 -16.13
N GLY A 255 15.55 -10.04 -14.96
CA GLY A 255 16.45 -10.18 -13.82
C GLY A 255 17.65 -11.11 -14.12
N SER A 256 17.40 -12.23 -14.80
CA SER A 256 18.43 -13.17 -15.27
C SER A 256 19.40 -12.50 -16.25
N ILE A 257 18.89 -11.72 -17.21
CA ILE A 257 19.71 -11.00 -18.19
C ILE A 257 20.65 -9.98 -17.51
N LYS A 258 20.15 -9.20 -16.54
CA LYS A 258 20.95 -8.18 -15.84
C LYS A 258 22.05 -8.78 -14.96
N ASN A 259 21.81 -9.97 -14.40
CA ASN A 259 22.81 -10.72 -13.63
C ASN A 259 23.88 -11.36 -14.53
N ASN A 260 23.50 -11.91 -15.68
CA ASN A 260 24.44 -12.48 -16.66
C ASN A 260 25.36 -11.42 -17.30
N THR A 261 24.87 -10.20 -17.51
CA THR A 261 25.73 -9.10 -18.00
C THR A 261 26.77 -8.61 -16.98
N LYS A 262 26.54 -8.82 -15.68
CA LYS A 262 27.53 -8.49 -14.63
C LYS A 262 28.55 -9.61 -14.40
N ALA A 263 28.30 -10.81 -14.94
CA ALA A 263 29.14 -11.98 -14.77
C ALA A 263 30.20 -12.15 -15.89
N LYS A 264 30.25 -11.27 -16.89
CA LYS A 264 31.38 -11.24 -17.84
C LYS A 264 32.54 -10.47 -17.20
N PRO A 265 33.65 -11.11 -16.82
CA PRO A 265 34.86 -10.37 -16.46
C PRO A 265 35.30 -9.55 -17.66
N LYS A 266 35.69 -8.30 -17.43
CA LYS A 266 36.38 -7.50 -18.46
C LYS A 266 37.62 -8.30 -18.89
N PRO A 267 37.83 -8.55 -20.19
CA PRO A 267 39.11 -9.10 -20.64
C PRO A 267 40.21 -8.12 -20.21
N ILE A 268 41.21 -8.67 -19.54
CA ILE A 268 42.47 -7.99 -19.15
C ILE A 268 43.24 -7.66 -20.43
#